data_AF-A0A535R6T4-F1
#
_entry.id   AF-A0A535R6T4-F1
#
_cell.length_a   1.000
_cell.length_b   1.000
_cell.length_c   1.000
_cell.angle_alpha   90.00
_cell.angle_beta   90.00
_cell.angle_gamma   90.00
#
_symmetry.space_group_name_H-M   'P 1'
#
loop_
_entity.id
_entity.type
_entity.pdbx_description
1 polymer ?
#
loop_
_entity_poly.entity_id
_entity_poly.type
_entity_poly.pdbx_seq_one_letter_code
_entity_poly.pdbx_strand_id
1 'polypeptide(L)'
;MEHRYALIVGIDYYNDAAHFIPLPFAQADAQNLYQLLIDPERGGWQPQDVVYLAGEAATRDEIESQLRELCLVRAQADDLVLIYFAG
;
A
#
# COMPACT_ATOMS: atom_id res chain seq x y z
N MET A 1 -15.75 -16.50 2.25
CA MET A 1 -14.68 -16.68 1.26
C MET A 1 -13.51 -15.89 1.82
N GLU A 2 -12.32 -16.46 1.86
CA GLU A 2 -11.12 -15.77 2.35
C GLU A 2 -10.71 -14.72 1.32
N HIS A 3 -10.82 -13.44 1.68
CA HIS A 3 -10.38 -12.32 0.85
C HIS A 3 -8.96 -11.89 1.21
N ARG A 4 -8.29 -11.24 0.25
CA ARG A 4 -6.94 -10.71 0.41
C ARG A 4 -6.94 -9.22 0.08
N TYR A 5 -6.66 -8.40 1.08
CA TYR A 5 -6.67 -6.95 1.00
C TYR A 5 -5.27 -6.40 1.22
N ALA A 6 -4.87 -5.38 0.47
CA ALA A 6 -3.57 -4.77 0.64
C ALA A 6 -3.63 -3.25 0.63
N LEU A 7 -2.80 -2.64 1.46
CA LEU A 7 -2.40 -1.24 1.37
C LEU A 7 -0.88 -1.19 1.16
N ILE A 8 -0.46 -0.63 0.03
CA ILE A 8 0.95 -0.53 -0.37
C ILE A 8 1.30 0.95 -0.50
N VAL A 9 2.27 1.40 0.28
CA VAL A 9 2.68 2.80 0.35
C VAL A 9 4.15 2.96 0.00
N GLY A 10 4.46 3.88 -0.91
CA GLY A 10 5.83 4.24 -1.29
C GLY A 10 6.06 5.75 -1.25
N ILE A 11 7.07 6.20 -0.49
CA ILE A 11 7.39 7.63 -0.33
C ILE A 11 8.88 7.85 -0.57
N ASP A 12 9.24 8.48 -1.69
CA ASP A 12 10.65 8.79 -2.00
C ASP A 12 11.12 10.09 -1.32
N TYR A 13 10.20 11.03 -1.10
CA TYR A 13 10.51 12.38 -0.63
C TYR A 13 9.56 12.79 0.49
N TYR A 14 10.13 13.34 1.56
CA TYR A 14 9.39 13.96 2.65
C TYR A 14 9.50 15.47 2.57
N ASN A 15 8.41 16.15 2.94
CA ASN A 15 8.38 17.61 3.02
C ASN A 15 9.41 18.16 4.03
N ASP A 16 9.69 17.41 5.10
CA ASP A 16 10.70 17.76 6.09
C ASP A 16 12.10 17.30 5.64
N ALA A 17 12.61 17.96 4.60
CA ALA A 17 13.94 17.70 4.05
C ALA A 17 15.09 18.05 5.02
N ALA A 18 14.79 18.67 6.17
CA ALA A 18 15.79 18.93 7.21
C ALA A 18 16.07 17.69 8.07
N HIS A 19 15.10 16.79 8.21
CA HIS A 19 15.21 15.58 9.03
C HIS A 19 15.22 14.29 8.20
N PHE A 20 14.70 14.33 6.97
CA PHE A 20 14.61 13.16 6.09
C PHE A 20 15.40 13.36 4.81
N ILE A 21 16.19 12.33 4.47
CA ILE A 21 16.86 12.26 3.17
C ILE A 21 15.95 11.59 2.14
N PRO A 22 16.05 11.96 0.85
CA PRO A 22 15.34 11.25 -0.20
C PRO A 22 15.72 9.76 -0.27
N LEU A 23 14.73 8.91 -0.52
CA LEU A 23 14.87 7.47 -0.69
C LEU A 23 14.43 7.09 -2.12
N PRO A 24 15.33 7.09 -3.11
CA PRO A 24 14.96 7.06 -4.54
C PRO A 24 14.36 5.73 -5.03
N PHE A 25 14.19 4.75 -4.16
CA PHE A 25 13.70 3.42 -4.50
C PHE A 25 12.43 3.02 -3.74
N ALA A 26 11.94 3.83 -2.81
CA ALA A 26 10.81 3.47 -1.97
C ALA A 26 9.51 3.31 -2.79
N GLN A 27 9.24 4.23 -3.71
CA GLN A 27 8.13 4.11 -4.66
C GLN A 27 8.32 2.94 -5.63
N ALA A 28 9.54 2.68 -6.08
CA ALA A 28 9.83 1.57 -6.98
C ALA A 28 9.59 0.22 -6.30
N ASP A 29 10.01 0.06 -5.04
CA ASP A 29 9.78 -1.14 -4.25
C ASP A 29 8.28 -1.38 -4.01
N ALA A 30 7.55 -0.33 -3.62
CA ALA A 30 6.11 -0.36 -3.44
C ALA A 30 5.38 -0.71 -4.75
N GLN A 31 5.75 -0.09 -5.87
CA GLN A 31 5.18 -0.38 -7.18
C GLN A 31 5.43 -1.83 -7.61
N ASN A 32 6.64 -2.35 -7.42
CA ASN A 32 6.99 -3.72 -7.77
C ASN A 32 6.16 -4.73 -6.97
N LEU A 33 5.96 -4.49 -5.67
CA LEU A 33 5.10 -5.33 -4.85
C LEU A 33 3.64 -5.27 -5.31
N TYR A 34 3.11 -4.07 -5.58
CA TYR A 34 1.75 -3.91 -6.11
C TYR A 34 1.55 -4.73 -7.39
N GLN A 35 2.46 -4.59 -8.36
CA GLN A 35 2.40 -5.32 -9.63
C GLN A 35 2.48 -6.84 -9.42
N LEU A 36 3.34 -7.31 -8.51
CA LEU A 36 3.44 -8.73 -8.17
C LEU A 36 2.14 -9.29 -7.59
N LEU A 37 1.46 -8.54 -6.71
CA LEU A 37 0.23 -9.01 -6.07
C LEU A 37 -0.92 -9.15 -7.06
N ILE A 38 -1.09 -8.18 -7.96
CA ILE A 38 -2.21 -8.16 -8.92
C ILE A 38 -1.96 -9.02 -10.17
N ASP A 39 -0.74 -9.49 -10.38
CA ASP A 39 -0.39 -10.37 -11.50
C ASP A 39 -1.17 -11.70 -11.36
N PRO A 40 -2.02 -12.06 -12.34
CA PRO A 40 -2.89 -13.23 -12.25
C PRO A 40 -2.13 -14.56 -12.30
N GLU A 41 -0.91 -14.59 -12.83
CA GLU A 41 -0.06 -15.78 -12.88
C GLU A 41 0.84 -15.91 -11.63
N ARG A 42 0.91 -14.86 -10.80
CA ARG A 42 1.73 -14.82 -9.59
C ARG A 42 0.89 -14.63 -8.34
N GLY A 43 0.63 -13.37 -7.96
CA GLY A 43 -0.10 -13.07 -6.73
C GLY A 43 -1.57 -13.44 -6.83
N GLY A 44 -2.22 -13.15 -7.96
CA GLY A 44 -3.64 -13.42 -8.20
C GLY A 44 -4.59 -12.65 -7.30
N TRP A 45 -4.15 -11.53 -6.70
CA TRP A 45 -5.01 -10.66 -5.90
C TRP A 45 -5.90 -9.85 -6.84
N GLN A 46 -7.14 -9.59 -6.43
CA GLN A 46 -8.03 -8.74 -7.20
C GLN A 46 -7.50 -7.29 -7.18
N PRO A 47 -7.33 -6.62 -8.33
CA PRO A 47 -6.82 -5.25 -8.35
C PRO A 47 -7.63 -4.27 -7.48
N GLN A 48 -8.95 -4.44 -7.39
CA GLN A 48 -9.80 -3.60 -6.53
C GLN A 48 -9.59 -3.82 -5.01
N ASP A 49 -8.88 -4.88 -4.62
CA ASP A 49 -8.59 -5.22 -3.23
C ASP A 49 -7.16 -4.80 -2.81
N VAL A 50 -6.37 -4.28 -3.75
CA VAL A 50 -4.99 -3.80 -3.53
C VAL A 50 -4.93 -2.29 -3.76
N VAL A 51 -4.82 -1.53 -2.68
CA VAL A 51 -4.66 -0.07 -2.72
C VAL A 51 -3.18 0.27 -2.81
N TYR A 52 -2.81 1.12 -3.78
CA TYR A 52 -1.46 1.64 -3.95
C TYR A 52 -1.44 3.16 -3.79
N LEU A 53 -0.67 3.66 -2.83
CA LEU A 53 -0.47 5.08 -2.56
C LEU A 53 1.01 5.42 -2.71
N ALA A 54 1.34 6.40 -3.54
CA ALA A 54 2.72 6.85 -3.72
C ALA A 54 2.84 8.36 -3.98
N GLY A 55 4.00 8.91 -3.65
CA GLY A 55 4.30 10.33 -3.85
C GLY A 55 3.24 11.24 -3.21
N GLU A 56 2.71 12.20 -3.97
CA GLU A 56 1.71 13.16 -3.49
C GLU A 56 0.38 12.52 -3.06
N ALA A 57 0.06 11.31 -3.54
CA ALA A 57 -1.14 10.59 -3.13
C ALA A 57 -1.00 9.90 -1.76
N ALA A 58 0.24 9.64 -1.30
CA ALA A 58 0.53 9.01 -0.02
C ALA A 58 0.45 10.00 1.16
N THR A 59 -0.62 10.79 1.21
CA THR A 59 -0.85 11.71 2.32
C THR A 59 -1.20 10.95 3.60
N ARG A 60 -0.93 11.56 4.76
CA ARG A 60 -1.31 10.99 6.07
C ARG A 60 -2.81 10.67 6.13
N ASP A 61 -3.64 11.59 5.67
CA ASP A 61 -5.10 11.45 5.74
C ASP A 61 -5.59 10.32 4.83
N GLU A 62 -5.01 10.18 3.64
CA GLU A 62 -5.35 9.08 2.73
C GLU A 62 -4.89 7.73 3.28
N ILE A 63 -3.66 7.63 3.80
CA ILE A 63 -3.16 6.39 4.42
C ILE A 63 -4.05 5.97 5.60
N GLU A 64 -4.40 6.91 6.49
CA GLU A 64 -5.27 6.62 7.63
C GLU A 64 -6.69 6.24 7.20
N SER A 65 -7.22 6.87 6.16
CA SER A 65 -8.52 6.53 5.57
C SER A 65 -8.53 5.10 5.05
N GLN A 66 -7.52 4.72 4.26
CA GLN A 66 -7.41 3.38 3.68
C GLN A 66 -7.17 2.30 4.74
N LEU A 67 -6.38 2.59 5.78
CA LEU A 67 -6.21 1.69 6.91
C LEU A 67 -7.54 1.42 7.64
N ARG A 68 -8.36 2.46 7.85
CA ARG A 68 -9.69 2.31 8.47
C ARG A 68 -10.62 1.52 7.59
N GLU A 69 -10.69 1.84 6.30
CA GLU A 69 -11.54 1.15 5.35
C GLU A 69 -11.20 -0.35 5.29
N LEU A 70 -9.92 -0.71 5.08
CA LEU A 70 -9.53 -2.11 4.95
C LEU A 70 -9.71 -2.88 6.26
N CYS A 71 -9.22 -2.34 7.39
CA CYS A 71 -9.17 -3.10 8.65
C CYS A 71 -10.48 -3.07 9.44
N LEU A 72 -11.30 -2.01 9.32
CA LEU A 72 -12.48 -1.83 10.16
C LEU A 72 -13.80 -1.98 9.40
N VAL A 73 -13.79 -1.80 8.07
CA VAL A 73 -15.01 -1.85 7.24
C VAL A 73 -15.05 -3.10 6.39
N ARG A 74 -13.96 -3.41 5.68
CA ARG A 74 -13.92 -4.49 4.68
C ARG A 74 -13.57 -5.85 5.28
N ALA A 75 -12.42 -5.95 5.95
CA ALA A 75 -11.88 -7.22 6.43
C ALA A 75 -12.82 -7.90 7.45
N GLN A 76 -13.01 -9.20 7.26
CA GLN A 76 -13.73 -10.08 8.16
C GLN A 76 -12.78 -11.09 8.81
N ALA A 77 -13.31 -11.94 9.69
CA ALA A 77 -12.56 -13.08 10.20
C ALA A 77 -12.07 -13.96 9.05
N ASP A 78 -10.85 -14.50 9.21
CA ASP A 78 -10.15 -15.37 8.24
C ASP A 78 -9.70 -14.68 6.93
N ASP A 79 -9.92 -13.38 6.76
CA ASP A 79 -9.31 -12.60 5.68
C ASP A 79 -7.84 -12.30 5.94
N LEU A 80 -7.08 -12.09 4.86
CA LEU A 80 -5.69 -11.61 4.92
C LEU A 80 -5.65 -10.11 4.61
N VAL A 81 -5.07 -9.32 5.51
CA VAL A 81 -4.72 -7.91 5.26
C VAL A 81 -3.21 -7.75 5.25
N LEU A 82 -2.64 -7.29 4.13
CA LEU A 82 -1.24 -6.95 3.99
C LEU A 82 -1.07 -5.42 4.01
N ILE A 83 -0.18 -4.93 4.87
CA ILE A 83 0.23 -3.53 4.88
C ILE A 83 1.72 -3.47 4.56
N TYR A 84 2.07 -2.75 3.51
CA TYR A 84 3.45 -2.51 3.11
C TYR A 84 3.73 -1.01 3.08
N PHE A 85 4.84 -0.61 3.67
CA PHE A 85 5.31 0.76 3.68
C PHE A 85 6.81 0.79 3.37
N ALA A 86 7.19 1.59 2.38
CA ALA A 86 8.55 1.97 2.09
C ALA A 86 8.65 3.50 2.07
N GLY A 87 9.58 4.04 2.86
CA GLY A 87 9.79 5.46 3.08
C GLY A 87 10.65 5.70 4.30
#